data_AF-A0A9W8CLE5-F1
#
_entry.id   AF-A0A9W8CLE5-F1
#
_cell.length_a   1.000
_cell.length_b   1.000
_cell.length_c   1.000
_cell.angle_alpha   90.00
_cell.angle_beta   90.00
_cell.angle_gamma   90.00
#
_symmetry.space_group_name_H-M   'P 1'
#
loop_
_entity.id
_entity.type
_entity.pdbx_description
1 polymer ?
#
loop_
_entity_poly.entity_id
_entity_poly.type
_entity_poly.pdbx_seq_one_letter_code
_entity_poly.pdbx_strand_id
1 'polypeptide(L)'
;MKLTADLINNSPTYINAVKDRELDLSNNNIPLIENLGVTRDLNDSINLCDNSIRILGNFPALNRLHALYLANNRIVTIEKDLDQFVSHLQTLVLTNNDIADLIDLEPIAKLEELEMLSLINNPVMRKPNARLWCIWRFSNTLRVLDFEKVGQKERIEAKALFEGANGQLSDLAKSILAMESSAPASNVFVPGEGLDQVTGQSHEQEQEKTEEEIQKEQNIAELKARIREEMANVEAMEEFI
;
A
#
# COMPACT_ATOMS: atom_id res chain seq x y z
N MET A 1 13.64 9.79 13.95
CA MET A 1 14.39 11.03 13.66
C MET A 1 13.95 11.53 12.29
N LYS A 2 13.93 12.84 11.99
CA LYS A 2 13.66 13.30 10.61
C LYS A 2 14.83 12.91 9.69
N LEU A 3 14.55 12.63 8.41
CA LEU A 3 15.61 12.31 7.45
C LEU A 3 16.22 13.61 6.92
N THR A 4 17.19 14.15 7.65
CA THR A 4 17.85 15.42 7.27
C THR A 4 19.05 15.17 6.35
N ALA A 5 19.45 16.22 5.62
CA ALA A 5 20.69 16.23 4.84
C ALA A 5 21.92 15.85 5.68
N ASP A 6 21.99 16.36 6.92
CA ASP A 6 23.09 16.06 7.84
C ASP A 6 23.11 14.60 8.26
N LEU A 7 21.94 13.98 8.49
CA LEU A 7 21.86 12.56 8.79
C LEU A 7 22.42 11.75 7.60
N ILE A 8 21.95 12.04 6.39
CA ILE A 8 22.40 11.35 5.16
C ILE A 8 23.92 11.47 4.97
N ASN A 9 24.48 12.67 5.16
CA ASN A 9 25.91 12.91 4.96
C ASN A 9 26.79 12.22 6.01
N ASN A 10 26.27 12.02 7.22
CA ASN A 10 26.99 11.35 8.32
C ASN A 10 26.72 9.84 8.38
N SER A 11 25.77 9.34 7.58
CA SER A 11 25.43 7.92 7.51
C SER A 11 26.53 7.10 6.81
N PRO A 12 26.74 5.85 7.23
CA PRO A 12 27.70 4.96 6.59
C PRO A 12 27.35 4.77 5.11
N THR A 13 28.38 4.92 4.26
CA THR A 13 28.30 4.54 2.85
C THR A 13 29.48 3.64 2.52
N TYR A 14 29.23 2.46 1.97
CA TYR A 14 30.24 1.44 1.72
C TYR A 14 29.89 0.57 0.52
N ILE A 15 30.82 -0.30 0.10
CA ILE A 15 30.55 -1.31 -0.92
C ILE A 15 30.01 -2.57 -0.21
N ASN A 16 28.79 -2.98 -0.52
CA ASN A 16 28.14 -4.12 0.11
C ASN A 16 28.62 -5.47 -0.48
N ALA A 17 28.04 -6.58 0.00
CA ALA A 17 28.46 -7.93 -0.39
C ALA A 17 28.21 -8.27 -1.88
N VAL A 18 27.26 -7.57 -2.53
CA VAL A 18 26.98 -7.73 -3.97
C VAL A 18 27.74 -6.73 -4.84
N LYS A 19 28.64 -5.94 -4.24
CA LYS A 19 29.49 -4.91 -4.87
C LYS A 19 28.77 -3.62 -5.25
N ASP A 20 27.60 -3.37 -4.67
CA ASP A 20 26.86 -2.13 -4.83
C ASP A 20 27.35 -1.08 -3.82
N ARG A 21 27.38 0.19 -4.22
CA ARG A 21 27.58 1.31 -3.29
C ARG A 21 26.29 1.54 -2.51
N GLU A 22 26.30 1.12 -1.25
CA GLU A 22 25.14 1.16 -0.35
C GLU A 22 25.23 2.35 0.61
N LEU A 23 24.12 3.08 0.73
CA LEU A 23 23.89 4.03 1.82
C LEU A 23 23.04 3.39 2.91
N ASP A 24 23.57 3.33 4.14
CA ASP A 24 22.89 2.76 5.30
C ASP A 24 22.16 3.84 6.12
N LEU A 25 20.83 3.80 6.06
CA LEU A 25 19.90 4.63 6.81
C LEU A 25 19.05 3.78 7.78
N SER A 26 19.46 2.54 8.05
CA SER A 26 18.70 1.65 8.93
C SER A 26 18.67 2.14 10.37
N ASN A 27 17.64 1.73 11.13
CA ASN A 27 17.57 1.96 12.59
C ASN A 27 17.56 3.44 13.05
N ASN A 28 17.06 4.37 12.20
CA ASN A 28 17.03 5.81 12.52
C ASN A 28 15.64 6.32 12.95
N ASN A 29 14.66 5.41 13.04
CA ASN A 29 13.27 5.72 13.37
C ASN A 29 12.69 6.82 12.44
N ILE A 30 13.03 6.74 11.15
CA ILE A 30 12.64 7.71 10.11
C ILE A 30 11.15 7.56 9.83
N PRO A 31 10.33 8.63 9.94
CA PRO A 31 8.90 8.56 9.67
C PRO A 31 8.53 8.78 8.20
N LEU A 32 9.38 9.48 7.45
CA LEU A 32 9.13 9.94 6.08
C LEU A 32 10.45 9.96 5.31
N ILE A 33 10.43 9.48 4.07
CA ILE A 33 11.53 9.63 3.12
C ILE A 33 11.52 11.08 2.63
N GLU A 34 12.64 11.79 2.76
CA GLU A 34 12.81 13.17 2.32
C GLU A 34 14.31 13.47 2.15
N ASN A 35 14.65 14.58 1.49
CA ASN A 35 16.02 15.10 1.36
C ASN A 35 17.04 14.15 0.69
N LEU A 36 16.60 13.09 0.01
CA LEU A 36 17.49 12.17 -0.70
C LEU A 36 18.23 12.82 -1.88
N GLY A 37 17.87 14.05 -2.30
CA GLY A 37 18.58 14.79 -3.35
C GLY A 37 20.06 15.07 -2.99
N VAL A 38 20.38 15.08 -1.69
CA VAL A 38 21.76 15.24 -1.19
C VAL A 38 22.65 14.06 -1.56
N THR A 39 22.08 12.88 -1.83
CA THR A 39 22.83 11.69 -2.26
C THR A 39 23.43 11.82 -3.66
N ARG A 40 22.96 12.79 -4.47
CA ARG A 40 23.43 13.08 -5.83
C ARG A 40 23.43 11.87 -6.76
N ASP A 41 22.50 10.95 -6.56
CA ASP A 41 22.35 9.73 -7.39
C ASP A 41 23.64 8.89 -7.47
N LEU A 42 24.41 8.86 -6.37
CA LEU A 42 25.68 8.15 -6.30
C LEU A 42 25.58 6.73 -5.74
N ASN A 43 24.43 6.33 -5.18
CA ASN A 43 24.26 5.04 -4.51
C ASN A 43 23.53 4.06 -5.42
N ASP A 44 24.02 2.82 -5.45
CA ASP A 44 23.41 1.70 -6.18
C ASP A 44 22.29 1.06 -5.34
N SER A 45 22.44 1.07 -4.01
CA SER A 45 21.44 0.60 -3.05
C SER A 45 21.24 1.56 -1.87
N ILE A 46 20.03 1.56 -1.31
CA ILE A 46 19.70 2.28 -0.08
C ILE A 46 19.04 1.32 0.90
N ASN A 47 19.61 1.24 2.10
CA ASN A 47 19.07 0.45 3.21
C ASN A 47 18.30 1.35 4.18
N LEU A 48 16.98 1.20 4.21
CA LEU A 48 16.03 1.91 5.08
C LEU A 48 15.32 0.95 6.05
N CYS A 49 15.90 -0.22 6.32
CA CYS A 49 15.33 -1.20 7.25
C CYS A 49 15.18 -0.64 8.67
N ASP A 50 14.22 -1.17 9.43
CA ASP A 50 14.01 -0.83 10.85
C ASP A 50 13.75 0.66 11.09
N ASN A 51 12.85 1.23 10.30
CA ASN A 51 12.38 2.61 10.43
C ASN A 51 10.87 2.66 10.70
N SER A 52 10.24 3.83 10.62
CA SER A 52 8.80 4.03 10.85
C SER A 52 8.13 4.66 9.62
N ILE A 53 8.65 4.37 8.42
CA ILE A 53 8.19 4.97 7.17
C ILE A 53 6.79 4.46 6.85
N ARG A 54 5.86 5.37 6.52
CA ARG A 54 4.47 5.03 6.17
C ARG A 54 4.13 5.09 4.69
N ILE A 55 4.87 5.91 3.93
CA ILE A 55 4.63 6.12 2.51
C ILE A 55 5.94 5.82 1.78
N LEU A 56 5.88 4.93 0.80
CA LEU A 56 6.96 4.71 -0.15
C LEU A 56 6.84 5.73 -1.28
N GLY A 57 7.62 6.80 -1.19
CA GLY A 57 7.56 7.91 -2.12
C GLY A 57 8.55 9.02 -1.76
N ASN A 58 8.36 10.19 -2.35
CA ASN A 58 9.19 11.39 -2.15
C ASN A 58 10.68 11.17 -2.50
N PHE A 59 10.93 10.34 -3.50
CA PHE A 59 12.25 10.17 -4.08
C PHE A 59 12.53 11.31 -5.06
N PRO A 60 13.75 11.88 -5.07
CA PRO A 60 14.23 12.60 -6.24
C PRO A 60 14.50 11.61 -7.38
N ALA A 61 14.82 12.10 -8.57
CA ALA A 61 15.30 11.24 -9.65
C ALA A 61 16.63 10.56 -9.23
N LEU A 62 16.59 9.25 -9.02
CA LEU A 62 17.71 8.39 -8.66
C LEU A 62 17.84 7.28 -9.72
N ASN A 63 18.46 7.61 -10.85
CA ASN A 63 18.58 6.68 -11.99
C ASN A 63 19.59 5.56 -11.72
N ARG A 64 20.48 5.74 -10.74
CA ARG A 64 21.48 4.75 -10.35
C ARG A 64 20.96 3.75 -9.32
N LEU A 65 19.82 4.03 -8.67
CA LEU A 65 19.31 3.19 -7.60
C LEU A 65 18.68 1.90 -8.19
N HIS A 66 19.28 0.75 -7.90
CA HIS A 66 18.81 -0.56 -8.36
C HIS A 66 18.20 -1.39 -7.22
N ALA A 67 18.56 -1.13 -5.96
CA ALA A 67 18.06 -1.88 -4.82
C ALA A 67 17.59 -1.00 -3.65
N LEU A 68 16.40 -1.31 -3.13
CA LEU A 68 15.80 -0.61 -2.01
C LEU A 68 15.33 -1.59 -0.93
N TYR A 69 15.90 -1.46 0.27
CA TYR A 69 15.58 -2.32 1.40
C TYR A 69 14.76 -1.56 2.43
N LEU A 70 13.52 -1.99 2.67
CA LEU A 70 12.54 -1.32 3.54
C LEU A 70 11.91 -2.29 4.53
N ALA A 71 12.63 -3.35 4.91
CA ALA A 71 12.12 -4.31 5.86
C ALA A 71 11.82 -3.66 7.23
N ASN A 72 10.80 -4.14 7.92
CA ASN A 72 10.41 -3.64 9.25
C ASN A 72 10.11 -2.13 9.27
N ASN A 73 9.20 -1.71 8.39
CA ASN A 73 8.65 -0.36 8.37
C ASN A 73 7.13 -0.42 8.60
N ARG A 74 6.41 0.67 8.32
CA ARG A 74 4.95 0.77 8.46
C ARG A 74 4.30 1.23 7.16
N ILE A 75 4.85 0.81 6.03
CA ILE A 75 4.44 1.29 4.71
C ILE A 75 3.02 0.79 4.45
N VAL A 76 2.10 1.73 4.24
CA VAL A 76 0.71 1.46 3.87
C VAL A 76 0.47 1.85 2.41
N THR A 77 1.13 2.90 1.92
CA THR A 77 0.85 3.49 0.61
C THR A 77 2.14 3.63 -0.20
N ILE A 78 2.03 3.41 -1.51
CA ILE A 78 3.09 3.65 -2.49
C ILE A 78 2.65 4.80 -3.39
N GLU A 79 3.56 5.74 -3.66
CA GLU A 79 3.29 6.89 -4.51
C GLU A 79 3.09 6.48 -5.98
N LYS A 80 2.07 7.06 -6.65
CA LYS A 80 1.62 6.64 -8.00
C LYS A 80 2.67 6.80 -9.10
N ASP A 81 3.59 7.74 -8.93
CA ASP A 81 4.61 8.12 -9.91
C ASP A 81 6.02 7.69 -9.49
N LEU A 82 6.12 6.67 -8.62
CA LEU A 82 7.40 6.13 -8.14
C LEU A 82 8.34 5.74 -9.29
N ASP A 83 7.80 5.23 -10.39
CA ASP A 83 8.52 4.85 -11.60
C ASP A 83 9.28 6.01 -12.27
N GLN A 84 8.80 7.25 -12.12
CA GLN A 84 9.46 8.43 -12.68
C GLN A 84 10.73 8.82 -11.91
N PHE A 85 10.84 8.38 -10.65
CA PHE A 85 11.93 8.77 -9.76
C PHE A 85 12.95 7.64 -9.54
N VAL A 86 12.53 6.39 -9.61
CA VAL A 86 13.38 5.19 -9.43
C VAL A 86 13.16 4.17 -10.55
N SER A 87 13.28 4.62 -11.80
CA SER A 87 12.96 3.86 -13.01
C SER A 87 13.74 2.55 -13.18
N HIS A 88 14.98 2.50 -12.70
CA HIS A 88 15.89 1.35 -12.82
C HIS A 88 15.89 0.43 -11.59
N LEU A 89 14.84 0.50 -10.76
CA LEU A 89 14.75 -0.31 -9.55
C LEU A 89 14.52 -1.79 -9.90
N GLN A 90 15.46 -2.65 -9.50
CA GLN A 90 15.47 -4.08 -9.75
C GLN A 90 15.08 -4.92 -8.52
N THR A 91 15.43 -4.44 -7.32
CA THR A 91 15.14 -5.12 -6.06
C THR A 91 14.37 -4.22 -5.11
N LEU A 92 13.20 -4.68 -4.66
CA LEU A 92 12.37 -4.00 -3.67
C LEU A 92 12.00 -4.97 -2.54
N VAL A 93 12.51 -4.71 -1.34
CA VAL A 93 12.21 -5.53 -0.15
C VAL A 93 11.28 -4.75 0.78
N LEU A 94 10.02 -5.19 0.85
CA LEU A 94 8.96 -4.63 1.70
C LEU A 94 8.53 -5.60 2.80
N THR A 95 9.40 -6.55 3.19
CA THR A 95 9.11 -7.50 4.26
C THR A 95 8.66 -6.81 5.55
N ASN A 96 7.60 -7.31 6.18
CA ASN A 96 7.08 -6.78 7.45
C ASN A 96 6.72 -5.29 7.37
N ASN A 97 5.73 -4.99 6.52
CA ASN A 97 5.09 -3.69 6.35
C ASN A 97 3.56 -3.86 6.42
N ASP A 98 2.82 -2.77 6.21
CA ASP A 98 1.37 -2.68 6.45
C ASP A 98 0.55 -2.53 5.14
N ILE A 99 1.09 -3.00 4.00
CA ILE A 99 0.39 -2.92 2.71
C ILE A 99 -0.81 -3.86 2.73
N ALA A 100 -2.01 -3.29 2.60
CA ALA A 100 -3.24 -3.99 2.89
C ALA A 100 -3.89 -4.61 1.65
N ASP A 101 -3.96 -3.87 0.55
CA ASP A 101 -4.74 -4.22 -0.62
C ASP A 101 -3.88 -4.50 -1.86
N LEU A 102 -4.39 -5.31 -2.78
CA LEU A 102 -3.70 -5.64 -4.05
C LEU A 102 -3.57 -4.41 -4.95
N ILE A 103 -4.49 -3.46 -4.83
CA ILE A 103 -4.47 -2.19 -5.56
C ILE A 103 -3.31 -1.29 -5.12
N ASP A 104 -2.90 -1.36 -3.85
CA ASP A 104 -1.80 -0.54 -3.33
C ASP A 104 -0.45 -0.89 -3.97
N LEU A 105 -0.38 -2.04 -4.65
CA LEU A 105 0.79 -2.50 -5.42
C LEU A 105 0.76 -2.04 -6.89
N GLU A 106 -0.30 -1.38 -7.36
CA GLU A 106 -0.36 -0.88 -8.74
C GLU A 106 0.77 0.10 -9.09
N PRO A 107 1.21 1.01 -8.20
CA PRO A 107 2.32 1.91 -8.54
C PRO A 107 3.62 1.19 -8.87
N ILE A 108 3.91 0.07 -8.19
CA ILE A 108 5.11 -0.73 -8.49
C ILE A 108 4.97 -1.55 -9.79
N ALA A 109 3.77 -1.66 -10.36
CA ALA A 109 3.55 -2.37 -11.63
C ALA A 109 4.15 -1.65 -12.84
N LYS A 110 4.41 -0.34 -12.69
CA LYS A 110 5.07 0.49 -13.70
C LYS A 110 6.60 0.35 -13.69
N LEU A 111 7.18 -0.32 -12.69
CA LEU A 111 8.63 -0.54 -12.62
C LEU A 111 9.05 -1.62 -13.62
N GLU A 112 9.51 -1.18 -14.80
CA GLU A 112 9.86 -2.05 -15.93
C GLU A 112 11.16 -2.88 -15.74
N GLU A 113 11.90 -2.66 -14.65
CA GLU A 113 13.11 -3.42 -14.35
C GLU A 113 13.00 -4.26 -13.07
N LEU A 114 11.85 -4.28 -12.40
CA LEU A 114 11.71 -4.94 -11.10
C LEU A 114 11.82 -6.47 -11.24
N GLU A 115 12.94 -7.03 -10.79
CA GLU A 115 13.23 -8.47 -10.87
C GLU A 115 12.94 -9.21 -9.57
N MET A 116 13.08 -8.54 -8.41
CA MET A 116 12.93 -9.13 -7.09
C MET A 116 12.02 -8.29 -6.20
N LEU A 117 10.94 -8.90 -5.70
CA LEU A 117 9.99 -8.30 -4.78
C LEU A 117 9.82 -9.19 -3.55
N SER A 118 9.81 -8.60 -2.36
CA SER A 118 9.39 -9.29 -1.13
C SER A 118 8.27 -8.53 -0.45
N LEU A 119 7.15 -9.20 -0.23
CA LEU A 119 5.95 -8.74 0.47
C LEU A 119 5.64 -9.61 1.70
N ILE A 120 6.56 -10.49 2.10
CA ILE A 120 6.43 -11.35 3.29
C ILE A 120 5.97 -10.53 4.49
N ASN A 121 5.02 -11.06 5.25
CA ASN A 121 4.43 -10.41 6.43
C ASN A 121 3.70 -9.08 6.15
N ASN A 122 3.21 -8.85 4.93
CA ASN A 122 2.23 -7.79 4.67
C ASN A 122 0.79 -8.37 4.66
N PRO A 123 -0.22 -7.62 5.11
CA PRO A 123 -1.62 -8.08 5.05
C PRO A 123 -2.10 -8.44 3.63
N VAL A 124 -1.60 -7.78 2.59
CA VAL A 124 -1.93 -8.08 1.18
C VAL A 124 -1.67 -9.54 0.80
N MET A 125 -0.62 -10.16 1.36
CA MET A 125 -0.27 -11.55 1.06
C MET A 125 -1.23 -12.57 1.70
N ARG A 126 -2.11 -12.14 2.61
CA ARG A 126 -3.18 -12.98 3.17
C ARG A 126 -4.42 -13.04 2.27
N LYS A 127 -4.50 -12.18 1.26
CA LYS A 127 -5.63 -12.14 0.33
C LYS A 127 -5.61 -13.34 -0.63
N PRO A 128 -6.79 -13.82 -1.05
CA PRO A 128 -6.86 -14.91 -2.02
C PRO A 128 -6.15 -14.52 -3.31
N ASN A 129 -5.39 -15.45 -3.88
CA ASN A 129 -4.64 -15.28 -5.13
C ASN A 129 -3.61 -14.13 -5.13
N ALA A 130 -3.20 -13.59 -3.98
CA ALA A 130 -2.27 -12.46 -3.89
C ALA A 130 -0.93 -12.73 -4.61
N ARG A 131 -0.38 -13.94 -4.43
CA ARG A 131 0.83 -14.37 -5.12
C ARG A 131 0.66 -14.40 -6.64
N LEU A 132 -0.42 -15.03 -7.13
CA LEU A 132 -0.72 -15.10 -8.55
C LEU A 132 -0.99 -13.70 -9.13
N TRP A 133 -1.65 -12.82 -8.37
CA TRP A 133 -1.86 -11.43 -8.76
C TRP A 133 -0.53 -10.72 -9.02
N CYS A 134 0.41 -10.81 -8.08
CA CYS A 134 1.74 -10.22 -8.26
C CYS A 134 2.45 -10.81 -9.48
N ILE A 135 2.42 -12.14 -9.65
CA ILE A 135 3.06 -12.80 -10.79
C ILE A 135 2.46 -12.36 -12.13
N TRP A 136 1.14 -12.16 -12.21
CA TRP A 136 0.47 -11.70 -13.42
C TRP A 136 0.71 -10.21 -13.67
N ARG A 137 0.57 -9.37 -12.64
CA ARG A 137 0.70 -7.92 -12.74
C ARG A 137 2.13 -7.49 -13.06
N PHE A 138 3.13 -8.16 -12.48
CA PHE A 138 4.56 -7.92 -12.71
C PHE A 138 5.18 -8.96 -13.67
N SER A 139 4.38 -9.52 -14.58
CA SER A 139 4.75 -10.72 -15.35
C SER A 139 5.94 -10.54 -16.28
N ASN A 140 6.24 -9.33 -16.73
CA ASN A 140 7.31 -9.09 -17.71
C ASN A 140 8.71 -9.22 -17.11
N THR A 141 8.88 -8.93 -15.81
CA THR A 141 10.19 -8.63 -15.22
C THR A 141 10.46 -9.46 -13.96
N LEU A 142 9.42 -9.71 -13.15
CA LEU A 142 9.58 -10.31 -11.83
C LEU A 142 10.08 -11.75 -11.93
N ARG A 143 11.26 -12.03 -11.38
CA ARG A 143 11.90 -13.36 -11.35
C ARG A 143 11.76 -14.05 -10.00
N VAL A 144 11.77 -13.26 -8.93
CA VAL A 144 11.74 -13.76 -7.54
C VAL A 144 10.68 -13.00 -6.76
N LEU A 145 9.76 -13.73 -6.13
CA LEU A 145 8.73 -13.21 -5.26
C LEU A 145 8.81 -13.92 -3.91
N ASP A 146 8.96 -13.15 -2.83
CA ASP A 146 9.07 -13.67 -1.46
C ASP A 146 10.21 -14.69 -1.30
N PHE A 147 11.35 -14.40 -1.94
CA PHE A 147 12.53 -15.27 -2.01
C PHE A 147 12.31 -16.62 -2.70
N GLU A 148 11.15 -16.80 -3.35
CA GLU A 148 10.86 -17.96 -4.18
C GLU A 148 10.94 -17.59 -5.67
N LYS A 149 11.56 -18.47 -6.46
CA LYS A 149 11.64 -18.28 -7.92
C LYS A 149 10.26 -18.42 -8.55
N VAL A 150 9.86 -17.46 -9.37
CA VAL A 150 8.61 -17.51 -10.13
C VAL A 150 8.72 -18.52 -11.27
N GLY A 151 7.92 -19.59 -11.20
CA GLY A 151 7.90 -20.65 -12.20
C GLY A 151 6.98 -20.36 -13.40
N GLN A 152 7.18 -21.07 -14.52
CA GLN A 152 6.30 -20.96 -15.68
C GLN A 152 4.89 -21.50 -15.41
N LYS A 153 4.74 -22.50 -14.53
CA LYS A 153 3.43 -23.04 -14.14
C LYS A 153 2.56 -21.96 -13.48
N GLU A 154 3.12 -21.26 -12.49
CA GLU A 154 2.44 -20.16 -11.80
C GLU A 154 2.08 -19.03 -12.76
N ARG A 155 2.95 -18.71 -13.74
CA ARG A 155 2.64 -17.70 -14.77
C ARG A 155 1.44 -18.08 -15.63
N ILE A 156 1.35 -19.34 -16.05
CA ILE A 156 0.22 -19.84 -16.85
C ILE A 156 -1.07 -19.80 -16.02
N GLU A 157 -1.00 -20.25 -14.76
CA GLU A 157 -2.14 -20.23 -13.82
C GLU A 157 -2.62 -18.80 -13.55
N ALA A 158 -1.69 -17.88 -13.28
CA ALA A 158 -2.00 -16.48 -13.04
C ALA A 158 -2.62 -15.82 -14.28
N LYS A 159 -2.08 -16.11 -15.48
CA LYS A 159 -2.64 -15.65 -16.75
C LYS A 159 -4.07 -16.17 -16.96
N ALA A 160 -4.30 -17.46 -16.75
CA ALA A 160 -5.62 -18.06 -16.89
C ALA A 160 -6.66 -17.49 -15.92
N LEU A 161 -6.23 -17.02 -14.74
CA LEU A 161 -7.11 -16.47 -13.72
C LEU A 161 -7.50 -15.00 -13.96
N PHE A 162 -6.54 -14.18 -14.41
CA PHE A 162 -6.71 -12.73 -14.51
C PHE A 162 -6.91 -12.22 -15.95
N GLU A 163 -6.67 -13.04 -16.97
CA GLU A 163 -6.91 -12.74 -18.38
C GLU A 163 -8.14 -13.49 -18.89
N GLY A 164 -9.13 -12.74 -19.38
CA GLY A 164 -10.33 -13.27 -20.03
C GLY A 164 -10.12 -13.55 -21.53
N ALA A 165 -11.20 -13.91 -22.22
CA ALA A 165 -11.15 -14.15 -23.66
C ALA A 165 -10.65 -12.89 -24.40
N ASN A 166 -9.65 -13.06 -25.26
CA ASN A 166 -9.03 -12.02 -26.10
C ASN A 166 -8.10 -11.02 -25.39
N GLY A 167 -7.50 -11.37 -24.24
CA GLY A 167 -6.55 -10.50 -23.56
C GLY A 167 -7.19 -9.39 -22.73
N GLN A 168 -8.52 -9.43 -22.58
CA GLN A 168 -9.24 -8.52 -21.70
C GLN A 168 -9.07 -8.91 -20.24
N LEU A 169 -9.17 -7.95 -19.32
CA LEU A 169 -9.17 -8.21 -17.88
C LEU A 169 -10.33 -9.14 -17.49
N SER A 170 -10.04 -10.18 -16.71
CA SER A 170 -11.04 -11.00 -16.03
C SER A 170 -11.90 -10.14 -15.09
N ASP A 171 -13.12 -10.56 -14.80
CA ASP A 171 -14.01 -9.82 -13.88
C ASP A 171 -13.41 -9.72 -12.47
N LEU A 172 -12.61 -10.71 -12.07
CA LEU A 172 -11.83 -10.65 -10.82
C LEU A 172 -10.75 -9.56 -10.87
N ALA A 173 -10.06 -9.41 -12.00
CA ALA A 173 -9.04 -8.38 -12.13
C ALA A 173 -9.67 -6.99 -12.16
N LYS A 174 -10.81 -6.82 -12.85
CA LYS A 174 -11.57 -5.58 -12.85
C LYS A 174 -12.07 -5.21 -11.46
N SER A 175 -12.56 -6.16 -10.67
CA SER A 175 -13.07 -5.87 -9.32
C SER A 175 -11.96 -5.44 -8.37
N ILE A 176 -10.78 -6.05 -8.45
CA ILE A 176 -9.60 -5.64 -7.68
C ILE A 176 -9.17 -4.22 -8.07
N LEU A 177 -9.11 -3.92 -9.38
CA LEU A 177 -8.71 -2.60 -9.86
C LEU A 177 -9.75 -1.51 -9.56
N ALA A 178 -11.04 -1.84 -9.62
CA ALA A 178 -12.11 -0.87 -9.39
C ALA A 178 -12.19 -0.39 -7.93
N MET A 179 -11.61 -1.12 -6.97
CA MET A 179 -11.56 -0.70 -5.56
C MET A 179 -10.84 0.65 -5.38
N GLU A 180 -9.95 1.06 -6.30
CA GLU A 180 -9.27 2.36 -6.30
C GLU A 180 -10.26 3.54 -6.23
N SER A 181 -11.42 3.41 -6.87
CA SER A 181 -12.45 4.46 -6.97
C SER A 181 -13.19 4.74 -5.67
N SER A 182 -13.02 3.89 -4.65
CA SER A 182 -13.78 3.91 -3.41
C SER A 182 -12.93 4.20 -2.16
N ALA A 183 -11.61 4.26 -2.31
CA ALA A 183 -10.71 4.63 -1.24
C ALA A 183 -10.73 6.16 -1.05
N PRO A 184 -10.93 6.69 0.17
CA PRO A 184 -10.87 8.11 0.41
C PRO A 184 -9.44 8.58 0.14
N ALA A 185 -9.30 9.55 -0.76
CA ALA A 185 -8.06 10.30 -0.90
C ALA A 185 -7.64 10.76 0.50
N SER A 186 -6.44 10.35 0.93
CA SER A 186 -5.81 10.91 2.11
C SER A 186 -5.94 12.43 2.05
N ASN A 187 -6.60 13.04 3.03
CA ASN A 187 -6.73 14.48 3.17
C ASN A 187 -5.33 15.11 3.32
N VAL A 188 -4.64 15.33 2.20
CA VAL A 188 -3.45 16.15 2.11
C VAL A 188 -3.94 17.58 2.13
N PHE A 189 -3.94 18.14 3.33
CA PHE A 189 -4.16 19.56 3.56
C PHE A 189 -3.03 20.34 2.87
N VAL A 190 -3.36 21.05 1.78
CA VAL A 190 -2.46 22.02 1.13
C VAL A 190 -2.80 23.39 1.71
N PRO A 191 -1.94 24.01 2.54
CA PRO A 191 -2.19 25.37 3.03
C PRO A 191 -1.84 26.37 1.93
N GLY A 192 -2.82 27.04 1.32
CA GLY A 192 -2.54 28.21 0.47
C GLY A 192 -3.48 28.55 -0.68
N GLU A 193 -4.55 27.81 -0.95
CA GLU A 193 -5.51 28.19 -1.99
C GLU A 193 -6.81 28.73 -1.38
N GLY A 194 -7.15 29.98 -1.69
CA GLY A 194 -8.50 30.53 -1.45
C GLY A 194 -8.62 31.76 -0.54
N LEU A 195 -7.69 32.71 -0.61
CA LEU A 195 -8.00 34.11 -0.25
C LEU A 195 -8.46 34.82 -1.52
N ASP A 196 -9.77 34.82 -1.77
CA ASP A 196 -10.52 35.96 -2.34
C ASP A 196 -11.96 35.54 -2.65
N GLN A 197 -12.87 35.99 -1.79
CA GLN A 197 -14.25 36.47 -2.05
C GLN A 197 -15.14 36.19 -0.84
N VAL A 198 -15.06 37.11 0.12
CA VAL A 198 -16.03 37.25 1.21
C VAL A 198 -17.25 37.96 0.64
N THR A 199 -18.29 37.20 0.28
CA THR A 199 -19.68 37.68 0.28
C THR A 199 -20.61 36.54 0.65
N GLY A 200 -21.07 36.55 1.90
CA GLY A 200 -22.41 36.16 2.35
C GLY A 200 -22.95 34.77 2.01
N GLN A 201 -23.29 34.03 3.08
CA GLN A 201 -24.16 32.85 3.16
C GLN A 201 -23.46 31.49 2.98
N SER A 202 -23.14 30.83 4.10
CA SER A 202 -23.39 29.39 4.38
C SER A 202 -22.58 28.89 5.60
N HIS A 203 -23.07 29.21 6.80
CA HIS A 203 -22.82 28.38 7.98
C HIS A 203 -24.20 27.87 8.40
N GLU A 204 -24.52 26.63 8.03
CA GLU A 204 -25.60 25.77 8.55
C GLU A 204 -25.85 24.60 7.57
N GLN A 205 -24.88 23.73 7.35
CA GLN A 205 -25.12 22.41 6.74
C GLN A 205 -24.15 21.36 7.31
N GLU A 206 -24.14 21.24 8.63
CA GLU A 206 -23.74 20.01 9.32
C GLU A 206 -24.73 19.86 10.48
N GLN A 207 -25.42 18.70 10.53
CA GLN A 207 -26.49 18.32 11.47
C GLN A 207 -27.94 18.60 11.04
N GLU A 208 -28.38 17.97 9.96
CA GLU A 208 -29.75 17.44 9.92
C GLU A 208 -29.68 15.95 9.59
N LYS A 209 -29.50 15.11 10.61
CA LYS A 209 -30.00 13.73 10.54
C LYS A 209 -31.52 13.85 10.55
N THR A 210 -32.15 13.56 9.43
CA THR A 210 -33.59 13.64 9.26
C THR A 210 -34.30 12.84 10.36
N GLU A 211 -35.36 13.37 10.95
CA GLU A 211 -36.14 12.71 12.02
C GLU A 211 -36.56 11.28 11.62
N GLU A 212 -36.73 11.01 10.32
CA GLU A 212 -37.00 9.69 9.76
C GLU A 212 -35.88 8.66 9.97
N GLU A 213 -34.61 9.07 9.95
CA GLU A 213 -33.47 8.18 10.19
C GLU A 213 -33.38 7.79 11.67
N ILE A 214 -33.64 8.75 12.57
CA ILE A 214 -33.70 8.52 14.01
C ILE A 214 -34.87 7.57 14.34
N GLN A 215 -36.03 7.77 13.72
CA GLN A 215 -37.19 6.89 13.91
C GLN A 215 -36.93 5.47 13.37
N LYS A 216 -36.22 5.34 12.23
CA LYS A 216 -35.81 4.04 11.68
C LYS A 216 -34.81 3.32 12.60
N GLU A 217 -33.81 4.02 13.12
CA GLU A 217 -32.84 3.42 14.06
C GLU A 217 -33.51 2.96 15.36
N GLN A 218 -34.46 3.74 15.89
CA GLN A 218 -35.25 3.37 17.07
C GLN A 218 -36.12 2.13 16.82
N ASN A 219 -36.82 2.07 15.69
CA ASN A 219 -37.63 0.90 15.33
C ASN A 219 -36.79 -0.37 15.14
N ILE A 220 -35.59 -0.25 14.55
CA ILE A 220 -34.67 -1.40 14.39
C ILE A 220 -34.14 -1.88 15.75
N ALA A 221 -33.86 -0.96 16.67
CA ALA A 221 -33.42 -1.31 18.01
C ALA A 221 -34.51 -2.05 18.81
N GLU A 222 -35.77 -1.61 18.71
CA GLU A 222 -36.91 -2.28 19.37
C GLU A 222 -37.16 -3.68 18.78
N LEU A 223 -37.07 -3.84 17.46
CA LEU A 223 -37.22 -5.15 16.80
C LEU A 223 -36.14 -6.14 17.25
N LYS A 224 -34.88 -5.69 17.38
CA LYS A 224 -33.77 -6.51 17.87
C LYS A 224 -33.95 -6.94 19.33
N ALA A 225 -34.54 -6.09 20.17
CA ALA A 225 -34.83 -6.43 21.56
C ALA A 225 -35.90 -7.53 21.65
N ARG A 226 -36.98 -7.43 20.87
CA ARG A 226 -38.02 -8.47 20.82
C ARG A 226 -37.51 -9.82 20.32
N ILE A 227 -36.70 -9.82 19.27
CA ILE A 227 -36.11 -11.07 18.75
C ILE A 227 -35.22 -11.73 19.80
N ARG A 228 -34.45 -10.95 20.57
CA ARG A 228 -33.60 -11.48 21.64
C ARG A 228 -34.42 -12.12 22.76
N GLU A 229 -35.54 -11.50 23.14
CA GLU A 229 -36.43 -12.01 24.19
C GLU A 229 -37.19 -13.27 23.73
N GLU A 230 -37.62 -13.33 22.46
CA GLU A 230 -38.20 -14.54 21.88
C GLU A 230 -37.17 -15.68 21.80
N MET A 231 -35.93 -15.43 21.38
CA MET A 231 -34.90 -16.46 21.37
C MET A 231 -34.57 -16.99 22.77
N ALA A 232 -34.52 -16.11 23.79
CA ALA A 232 -34.31 -16.54 25.17
C ALA A 232 -35.46 -17.41 25.70
N ASN A 233 -36.71 -17.11 25.30
CA ASN A 233 -37.87 -17.93 25.67
C ASN A 233 -37.90 -19.29 24.95
N VAL A 234 -37.41 -19.36 23.71
CA VAL A 234 -37.26 -20.63 22.98
C VAL A 234 -36.17 -21.49 23.62
N GLU A 235 -35.02 -20.93 23.96
CA GLU A 235 -33.95 -21.64 24.67
C GLU A 235 -34.43 -22.16 26.04
N ALA A 236 -35.22 -21.37 26.78
CA ALA A 236 -35.80 -21.80 28.05
C ALA A 236 -36.87 -22.90 27.92
N MET A 237 -37.53 -23.03 26.75
CA MET A 237 -38.48 -24.12 26.48
C MET A 237 -37.78 -25.43 26.08
N GLU A 238 -36.60 -25.35 25.46
CA GLU A 238 -35.81 -26.53 25.09
C GLU A 238 -35.11 -27.20 26.28
N GLU A 239 -34.91 -26.49 27.40
CA GLU A 239 -34.36 -27.07 28.65
C GLU A 239 -35.37 -27.91 29.46
N PHE A 240 -36.65 -27.98 29.06
CA PHE A 240 -37.71 -28.71 29.77
C PHE A 240 -38.26 -29.95 29.03
N ILE A 241 -37.58 -30.42 27.98
CA ILE A 241 -37.84 -31.70 27.28
C ILE A 241 -36.68 -32.66 27.49
#